data_AF-A0A8C0ZM98-F1
#
_entry.id   AF-A0A8C0ZM98-F1
#
_cell.length_a   1.000
_cell.length_b   1.000
_cell.length_c   1.000
_cell.angle_alpha   90.00
_cell.angle_beta   90.00
_cell.angle_gamma   90.00
#
_symmetry.space_group_name_H-M   'P 1'
#
loop_
_entity.id
_entity.type
_entity.pdbx_description
1 polymer ?
#
loop_
_entity_poly.entity_id
_entity_poly.type
_entity_poly.pdbx_seq_one_letter_code
_entity_poly.pdbx_strand_id
1 'polypeptide(L)'
;MAHEGSRQARDRGMTRSKAEKTRPPTVPVPQVDIVPGRLNEAEWIALTALEEGEDVVGDILADLLTRVLDSAFKVYLTQQVGLDPSLPEPSPPRPLLARLRPALASAVYSIYHQ
;
A
#
# COMPACT_ATOMS: atom_id res chain seq x y z
N MET A 1 68.15 -71.27 4.70
CA MET A 1 67.15 -72.34 4.94
C MET A 1 65.89 -71.66 5.47
N ALA A 2 64.69 -72.07 4.98
CA ALA A 2 63.32 -71.69 5.40
C ALA A 2 62.97 -70.16 5.46
N HIS A 3 61.86 -69.63 4.90
CA HIS A 3 60.41 -69.88 5.17
C HIS A 3 60.07 -69.59 6.65
N GLU A 4 59.13 -68.73 7.08
CA GLU A 4 57.89 -68.12 6.52
C GLU A 4 57.74 -66.66 7.05
N GLY A 5 56.85 -65.75 6.63
CA GLY A 5 55.63 -65.79 5.81
C GLY A 5 54.49 -65.03 6.54
N SER A 6 53.56 -64.37 5.81
CA SER A 6 52.40 -63.60 6.36
C SER A 6 52.76 -62.25 7.02
N ARG A 7 52.09 -61.09 6.90
CA ARG A 7 50.94 -60.53 6.12
C ARG A 7 51.09 -58.98 6.23
N GLN A 8 50.57 -58.09 5.38
CA GLN A 8 49.73 -58.20 4.18
C GLN A 8 50.06 -57.02 3.21
N ALA A 9 49.11 -56.58 2.38
CA ALA A 9 49.26 -55.55 1.35
C ALA A 9 49.22 -54.09 1.86
N ARG A 10 50.16 -53.25 1.39
CA ARG A 10 49.99 -51.79 1.33
C ARG A 10 49.10 -51.49 0.12
N ASP A 11 47.91 -50.96 0.35
CA ASP A 11 46.82 -51.02 -0.63
C ASP A 11 47.08 -50.21 -1.92
N ARG A 12 46.65 -50.76 -3.06
CA ARG A 12 46.84 -50.18 -4.40
C ARG A 12 45.70 -49.22 -4.73
N GLY A 13 45.71 -48.04 -4.11
CA GLY A 13 44.66 -47.02 -4.26
C GLY A 13 44.84 -45.99 -5.39
N MET A 14 45.73 -46.19 -6.37
CA MET A 14 45.92 -45.24 -7.49
C MET A 14 44.84 -45.44 -8.59
N THR A 15 43.57 -45.24 -8.24
CA THR A 15 42.47 -45.16 -9.21
C THR A 15 42.33 -43.73 -9.71
N ARG A 16 43.10 -43.42 -10.76
CA ARG A 16 43.06 -42.14 -11.49
C ARG A 16 41.69 -41.99 -12.19
N SER A 17 40.70 -41.44 -11.49
CA SER A 17 39.34 -41.26 -12.03
C SER A 17 39.32 -40.22 -13.15
N LYS A 18 39.44 -40.70 -14.39
CA LYS A 18 39.28 -39.90 -15.61
C LYS A 18 37.79 -39.71 -15.90
N ALA A 19 37.17 -38.77 -15.21
CA ALA A 19 35.79 -38.34 -15.48
C ALA A 19 35.60 -36.84 -15.18
N GLU A 20 36.46 -36.01 -15.76
CA GLU A 20 36.24 -34.56 -15.78
C GLU A 20 35.07 -34.25 -16.72
N LYS A 21 33.85 -34.31 -16.17
CA LYS A 21 32.63 -33.86 -16.85
C LYS A 21 32.70 -32.33 -16.89
N THR A 22 33.22 -31.79 -17.98
CA THR A 22 33.33 -30.35 -18.25
C THR A 22 32.02 -29.64 -17.91
N ARG A 23 31.99 -28.96 -16.76
CA ARG A 23 30.86 -28.16 -16.33
C ARG A 23 30.69 -27.00 -17.33
N PRO A 24 29.48 -26.74 -17.85
CA PRO A 24 29.25 -25.59 -18.72
C PRO A 24 29.74 -24.30 -18.05
N PRO A 25 30.34 -23.35 -18.81
CA PRO A 25 30.81 -22.10 -18.26
C PRO A 25 29.67 -21.40 -17.54
N THR A 26 29.77 -21.33 -16.21
CA THR A 26 28.74 -20.70 -15.39
C THR A 26 28.95 -19.21 -15.52
N VAL A 27 28.13 -18.55 -16.34
CA VAL A 27 28.04 -17.09 -16.37
C VAL A 27 27.77 -16.63 -14.93
N PRO A 28 28.60 -15.76 -14.34
CA PRO A 28 28.32 -15.21 -13.02
C PRO A 28 27.01 -14.43 -13.10
N VAL A 29 25.96 -14.92 -12.44
CA VAL A 29 24.76 -14.12 -12.22
C VAL A 29 25.18 -12.95 -11.31
N PRO A 30 24.89 -11.69 -11.68
CA PRO A 30 25.16 -10.55 -10.81
C PRO A 30 24.55 -10.79 -9.43
N GLN A 31 25.41 -10.90 -8.42
CA GLN A 31 25.01 -11.02 -7.02
C GLN A 31 24.56 -9.64 -6.56
N VAL A 32 23.26 -9.34 -6.71
CA VAL A 32 22.65 -8.15 -6.10
C VAL A 32 22.39 -8.48 -4.63
N ASP A 33 22.96 -7.68 -3.73
CA ASP A 33 22.77 -7.84 -2.28
C ASP A 33 21.38 -7.33 -1.87
N ILE A 34 20.37 -8.19 -2.00
CA ILE A 34 18.99 -7.89 -1.63
C ILE A 34 18.84 -8.13 -0.12
N VAL A 35 18.93 -7.06 0.66
CA VAL A 35 18.67 -7.07 2.10
C VAL A 35 17.16 -7.06 2.34
N PRO A 36 16.57 -8.06 3.04
CA PRO A 36 15.15 -8.07 3.34
C PRO A 36 14.69 -6.80 4.07
N GLY A 37 13.61 -6.17 3.59
CA GLY A 37 13.08 -4.93 4.13
C GLY A 37 13.80 -3.65 3.69
N ARG A 38 14.80 -3.72 2.81
CA ARG A 38 15.32 -2.55 2.10
C ARG A 38 14.74 -2.49 0.68
N LEU A 39 14.28 -1.30 0.31
CA LEU A 39 13.98 -0.97 -1.08
C LEU A 39 15.27 -0.71 -1.84
N ASN A 40 15.31 -1.08 -3.12
CA ASN A 40 16.33 -0.59 -4.04
C ASN A 40 16.01 0.84 -4.50
N GLU A 41 16.95 1.49 -5.19
CA GLU A 41 16.82 2.89 -5.62
C GLU A 41 15.58 3.14 -6.50
N ALA A 42 15.26 2.23 -7.44
CA ALA A 42 14.10 2.36 -8.31
C ALA A 42 12.77 2.15 -7.55
N GLU A 43 12.75 1.23 -6.58
CA GLU A 43 11.60 1.02 -5.69
C GLU A 43 11.35 2.22 -4.77
N TRP A 44 12.42 2.81 -4.22
CA TRP A 44 12.33 4.03 -3.43
C TRP A 44 11.79 5.21 -4.25
N ILE A 45 12.37 5.47 -5.43
CA ILE A 45 11.93 6.56 -6.33
C ILE A 45 10.45 6.36 -6.74
N ALA A 46 10.03 5.13 -7.04
CA ALA A 46 8.64 4.84 -7.39
C ALA A 46 7.68 5.08 -6.21
N LEU A 47 8.13 4.86 -4.97
CA LEU A 47 7.32 5.09 -3.76
C LEU A 47 7.22 6.59 -3.43
N THR A 48 8.31 7.35 -3.55
CA THR A 48 8.26 8.82 -3.39
C THR A 48 7.38 9.48 -4.46
N ALA A 49 7.45 9.03 -5.72
CA ALA A 49 6.59 9.53 -6.78
C ALA A 49 5.09 9.18 -6.59
N LEU A 50 4.77 8.16 -5.78
CA LEU A 50 3.40 7.85 -5.39
C LEU A 50 2.92 8.80 -4.28
N GLU A 51 3.75 9.05 -3.27
CA GLU A 51 3.49 9.98 -2.15
C GLU A 51 3.20 11.40 -2.66
N GLU A 52 3.99 11.91 -3.61
CA GLU A 52 3.74 13.20 -4.29
C GLU A 52 2.35 13.28 -4.98
N GLY A 53 1.80 12.13 -5.40
CA GLY A 53 0.47 12.05 -5.98
C GLY A 53 -0.67 12.10 -4.95
N GLU A 54 -0.41 11.73 -3.70
CA GLU A 54 -1.44 11.69 -2.64
C GLU A 54 -1.83 13.10 -2.18
N ASP A 55 -0.88 14.04 -2.09
CA ASP A 55 -1.13 15.45 -1.78
C ASP A 55 -2.14 16.08 -2.78
N VAL A 56 -1.94 15.82 -4.08
CA VAL A 56 -2.82 16.31 -5.15
C VAL A 56 -4.23 15.71 -5.03
N VAL A 57 -4.35 14.44 -4.63
CA VAL A 57 -5.64 13.80 -4.35
C VAL A 57 -6.30 14.41 -3.10
N GLY A 58 -5.53 14.78 -2.09
CA GLY A 58 -5.97 15.50 -0.90
C GLY A 58 -6.59 16.86 -1.24
N ASP A 59 -5.92 17.67 -2.07
CA ASP A 59 -6.41 18.97 -2.55
C ASP A 59 -7.73 18.82 -3.35
N ILE A 60 -7.82 17.83 -4.23
CA ILE A 60 -9.04 17.54 -5.00
C ILE A 60 -10.19 17.14 -4.06
N LEU A 61 -9.92 16.29 -3.06
CA LEU A 61 -10.92 15.87 -2.09
C LEU A 61 -11.40 17.06 -1.23
N ALA A 62 -10.49 17.97 -0.86
CA ALA A 62 -10.82 19.18 -0.12
C ALA A 62 -11.75 20.12 -0.92
N ASP A 63 -11.44 20.42 -2.20
CA ASP A 63 -12.30 21.23 -3.06
C ASP A 63 -13.70 20.62 -3.22
N LEU A 64 -13.77 19.31 -3.48
CA LEU A 64 -15.03 18.58 -3.60
C LEU A 64 -15.85 18.65 -2.31
N LEU A 65 -15.24 18.44 -1.14
CA LEU A 65 -15.91 18.55 0.16
C LEU A 65 -16.40 19.99 0.41
N THR A 66 -15.58 21.01 0.18
CA THR A 66 -15.97 22.42 0.32
C THR A 66 -17.17 22.76 -0.56
N ARG A 67 -17.16 22.35 -1.84
CA ARG A 67 -18.24 22.63 -2.80
C ARG A 67 -19.53 21.90 -2.46
N VAL A 68 -19.45 20.65 -2.00
CA VAL A 68 -20.61 19.88 -1.54
C VAL A 68 -21.20 20.50 -0.28
N LEU A 69 -20.37 20.88 0.70
CA LEU A 69 -20.82 21.50 1.95
C LEU A 69 -21.45 22.87 1.71
N ASP A 70 -20.83 23.74 0.92
CA ASP A 70 -21.40 25.05 0.56
C ASP A 70 -22.75 24.91 -0.17
N SER A 71 -22.85 23.99 -1.14
CA SER A 71 -24.10 23.72 -1.87
C SER A 71 -25.21 23.18 -0.95
N ALA A 72 -24.88 22.22 -0.08
CA ALA A 72 -25.82 21.64 0.87
C ALA A 72 -26.27 22.67 1.92
N PHE A 73 -25.35 23.51 2.39
CA PHE A 73 -25.64 24.55 3.39
C PHE A 73 -26.50 25.68 2.81
N LYS A 74 -26.27 26.08 1.54
CA LYS A 74 -27.16 27.00 0.81
C LYS A 74 -28.58 26.46 0.72
N VAL A 75 -28.76 25.21 0.29
CA VAL A 75 -30.08 24.55 0.22
C VAL A 75 -30.74 24.47 1.60
N TYR A 76 -29.99 24.13 2.65
CA TYR A 76 -30.44 24.11 4.04
C TYR A 76 -30.93 25.49 4.51
N LEU A 77 -30.14 26.56 4.28
CA LEU A 77 -30.53 27.92 4.63
C LEU A 77 -31.77 28.39 3.87
N THR A 78 -31.87 28.15 2.56
CA THR A 78 -33.07 28.49 1.79
C THR A 78 -34.33 27.81 2.36
N GLN A 79 -34.21 26.53 2.75
CA GLN A 79 -35.33 25.78 3.34
C GLN A 79 -35.69 26.20 4.77
N GLN A 80 -34.76 26.74 5.56
CA GLN A 80 -35.01 27.15 6.94
C GLN A 80 -35.38 28.62 7.10
N VAL A 81 -34.77 29.50 6.30
CA VAL A 81 -34.92 30.96 6.41
C VAL A 81 -36.10 31.46 5.55
N GLY A 82 -36.59 30.64 4.61
CA GLY A 82 -37.85 30.92 3.90
C GLY A 82 -37.78 32.13 2.97
N LEU A 83 -36.60 32.44 2.42
CA LEU A 83 -36.40 33.52 1.44
C LEU A 83 -36.91 33.13 0.04
N ASP A 84 -38.21 32.90 -0.07
CA ASP A 84 -38.95 33.11 -1.31
C ASP A 84 -39.51 34.54 -1.28
N PRO A 85 -38.98 35.48 -2.09
CA PRO A 85 -39.44 36.88 -2.08
C PRO A 85 -40.87 37.06 -2.63
N SER A 86 -41.53 35.97 -3.06
CA SER A 86 -42.86 35.97 -3.70
C SER A 86 -44.00 35.63 -2.74
N LEU A 87 -43.71 35.14 -1.52
CA LEU A 87 -44.70 34.46 -0.67
C LEU A 87 -45.11 35.28 0.58
N PRO A 88 -46.41 35.47 0.87
CA PRO A 88 -46.84 36.13 2.09
C PRO A 88 -46.78 35.18 3.31
N GLU A 89 -46.07 35.63 4.35
CA GLU A 89 -45.86 35.00 5.67
C GLU A 89 -45.18 33.61 5.71
N PRO A 90 -44.07 33.46 6.47
CA PRO A 90 -43.38 32.18 6.60
C PRO A 90 -44.20 31.20 7.45
N SER A 91 -44.60 30.07 6.84
CA SER A 91 -45.11 28.92 7.59
C SER A 91 -44.07 28.45 8.62
N PRO A 92 -44.47 28.04 9.84
CA PRO A 92 -43.52 27.68 10.89
C PRO A 92 -42.59 26.55 10.43
N PRO A 93 -41.28 26.63 10.73
CA PRO A 93 -40.29 25.70 10.18
C PRO A 93 -40.59 24.26 10.62
N ARG A 94 -40.80 23.37 9.64
CA ARG A 94 -40.95 21.93 9.90
C ARG A 94 -39.71 21.44 10.65
N PRO A 95 -39.83 20.63 11.72
CA PRO A 95 -38.69 20.20 12.53
C PRO A 95 -37.83 19.12 11.82
N LEU A 96 -37.10 19.53 10.77
CA LEU A 96 -36.14 18.71 10.03
C LEU A 96 -34.85 18.41 10.83
N LEU A 97 -34.68 19.00 12.02
CA LEU A 97 -33.71 18.60 13.04
C LEU A 97 -33.79 17.09 13.36
N ALA A 98 -34.98 16.48 13.23
CA ALA A 98 -35.16 15.04 13.40
C ALA A 98 -34.51 14.19 12.30
N ARG A 99 -34.28 14.73 11.09
CA ARG A 99 -33.70 14.01 9.95
C ARG A 99 -32.18 14.22 9.81
N LEU A 100 -31.68 15.40 10.17
CA LEU A 100 -30.25 15.75 10.00
C LEU A 100 -29.35 15.32 11.15
N ARG A 101 -29.87 15.23 12.39
CA ARG A 101 -29.06 14.84 13.56
C ARG A 101 -28.39 13.47 13.43
N PRO A 102 -29.05 12.39 12.96
CA PRO A 102 -28.40 11.07 12.85
C PRO A 102 -27.38 11.01 11.70
N ALA A 103 -27.72 11.58 10.54
CA ALA A 103 -26.91 11.46 9.33
C ALA A 103 -25.56 12.19 9.45
N LEU A 104 -25.56 13.42 9.99
CA LEU A 104 -24.33 14.18 10.20
C LEU A 104 -23.49 13.63 11.36
N ALA A 105 -24.12 13.15 12.43
CA ALA A 105 -23.40 12.53 13.54
C ALA A 105 -22.69 11.23 13.12
N SER A 106 -23.32 10.40 12.29
CA SER A 106 -22.70 9.18 11.75
C SER A 106 -21.53 9.48 10.83
N ALA A 107 -21.64 10.48 9.95
CA ALA A 107 -20.57 10.87 9.04
C ALA A 107 -19.34 11.40 9.81
N VAL A 108 -19.55 12.27 10.81
CA VAL A 108 -18.47 12.78 11.66
C VAL A 108 -17.85 11.67 12.50
N TYR A 109 -18.65 10.81 13.14
CA TYR A 109 -18.13 9.70 13.96
C TYR A 109 -17.28 8.72 13.15
N SER A 110 -17.66 8.45 11.89
CA SER A 110 -16.91 7.57 10.99
C SER A 110 -15.57 8.14 10.52
N ILE A 111 -15.36 9.47 10.59
CA ILE A 111 -14.11 10.13 10.20
C ILE A 111 -13.11 10.18 11.38
N TYR A 112 -13.59 10.23 12.62
CA TYR A 112 -12.75 10.34 13.82
C TYR A 112 -12.37 8.98 14.47
N HIS A 113 -12.88 7.86 13.96
CA HIS A 113 -12.68 6.52 14.54
C HIS A 113 -12.21 5.46 13.53
N GLN A 114 -11.53 5.88 12.45
CA GLN A 114 -10.84 5.01 11.51
C GLN A 114 -9.33 5.04 11.73
#